data_AF-A0A345UHA7-F1
#
_entry.id   AF-A0A345UHA7-F1
#
_cell.length_a   1.000
_cell.length_b   1.000
_cell.length_c   1.000
_cell.angle_alpha   90.00
_cell.angle_beta   90.00
_cell.angle_gamma   90.00
#
_symmetry.space_group_name_H-M   'P 1'
#
loop_
_entity.id
_entity.type
_entity.pdbx_description
1 polymer ?
#
loop_
_entity_poly.entity_id
_entity_poly.type
_entity_poly.pdbx_seq_one_letter_code
_entity_poly.pdbx_strand_id
1 'polypeptide(L)'
;MHQISEIYNHEALSRITNREAIFLDTNMWNKISREENDLFKSIKLHLKQLFECGKIFCPLSKDTFRELLKQNYESAKPVSEFMDSISFSLCFRSPNEIFDIEIELLIAGVIDGQNYQLNHTHIYLQISGFISSKFQLKYNHDPRNTELDRKIREFSSSTIPKANQADAFAVCCLHSIT
;
A
#
# COMPACT_ATOMS: atom_id res chain seq x y z
N MET A 1 6.40 -3.99 22.58
CA MET A 1 6.36 -5.00 21.50
C MET A 1 6.75 -4.32 20.16
N HIS A 2 7.91 -3.64 20.13
CA HIS A 2 8.30 -2.71 19.04
C HIS A 2 9.50 -3.17 18.19
N GLN A 3 10.19 -4.25 18.58
CA GLN A 3 11.46 -4.63 17.94
C GLN A 3 11.34 -5.20 16.51
N ILE A 4 10.20 -5.80 16.15
CA ILE A 4 10.06 -6.44 14.83
C ILE A 4 9.85 -5.39 13.72
N SER A 5 9.19 -4.26 14.01
CA SER A 5 8.97 -3.20 13.02
C SER A 5 10.23 -2.41 12.69
N GLU A 6 11.20 -2.32 13.62
CA GLU A 6 12.45 -1.57 13.40
C GLU A 6 13.44 -2.34 12.53
N ILE A 7 13.55 -3.67 12.71
CA ILE A 7 14.52 -4.50 11.98
C ILE A 7 14.20 -4.58 10.48
N TYR A 8 12.92 -4.73 10.11
CA TYR A 8 12.50 -4.73 8.70
C TYR A 8 12.67 -3.37 8.01
N ASN A 9 12.68 -2.30 8.80
CA ASN A 9 12.82 -0.95 8.28
C ASN A 9 14.26 -0.70 7.81
N HIS A 10 15.29 -1.17 8.54
CA HIS A 10 16.68 -0.81 8.23
C HIS A 10 17.16 -1.22 6.83
N GLU A 11 16.81 -2.41 6.33
CA GLU A 11 17.25 -2.84 5.00
C GLU A 11 16.58 -2.02 3.89
N ALA A 12 15.26 -1.91 3.91
CA ALA A 12 14.52 -1.12 2.91
C ALA A 12 14.92 0.37 2.95
N LEU A 13 15.15 0.90 4.16
CA LEU A 13 15.56 2.29 4.35
C LEU A 13 16.99 2.54 3.89
N SER A 14 17.92 1.59 4.12
CA SER A 14 19.30 1.70 3.60
C SER A 14 19.34 1.82 2.07
N ARG A 15 18.36 1.23 1.37
CA ARG A 15 18.26 1.29 -0.09
C ARG A 15 17.84 2.67 -0.59
N ILE A 16 17.18 3.49 0.22
CA ILE A 16 16.67 4.81 -0.18
C ILE A 16 17.48 5.99 0.33
N THR A 17 18.39 5.81 1.29
CA THR A 17 19.16 6.91 1.90
C THR A 17 19.89 7.79 0.88
N ASN A 18 20.32 7.22 -0.26
CA ASN A 18 21.04 7.94 -1.31
C ASN A 18 20.23 8.12 -2.60
N ARG A 19 18.91 7.95 -2.53
CA ARG A 19 18.01 8.03 -3.68
C ARG A 19 17.07 9.22 -3.55
N GLU A 20 16.75 9.83 -4.68
CA GLU A 20 15.71 10.85 -4.76
C GLU A 20 14.32 10.19 -4.83
N ALA A 21 13.37 10.73 -4.07
CA ALA A 21 11.99 10.30 -4.12
C ALA A 21 11.24 11.02 -5.24
N ILE A 22 10.69 10.26 -6.20
CA ILE A 22 9.81 10.81 -7.24
C ILE A 22 8.37 10.44 -6.93
N PHE A 23 7.54 11.47 -6.74
CA PHE A 23 6.13 11.31 -6.44
C PHE A 23 5.29 11.30 -7.72
N LEU A 24 4.44 10.29 -7.84
CA LEU A 24 3.52 10.14 -8.95
C LEU A 24 2.09 10.05 -8.40
N ASP A 25 1.19 10.83 -8.98
CA ASP A 25 -0.24 10.69 -8.71
C ASP A 25 -0.80 9.40 -9.35
N THR A 26 -1.99 8.99 -8.92
CA THR A 26 -2.67 7.78 -9.43
C THR A 26 -2.84 7.81 -10.96
N ASN A 27 -3.10 8.98 -11.55
CA ASN A 27 -3.29 9.10 -12.99
C ASN A 27 -1.98 8.84 -13.73
N MET A 28 -0.87 9.40 -13.26
CA MET A 28 0.46 9.16 -13.82
C MET A 28 0.85 7.69 -13.70
N TRP A 29 0.60 7.08 -12.54
CA TRP A 29 0.80 5.63 -12.39
C TRP A 29 0.01 4.84 -13.43
N ASN A 30 -1.27 5.12 -13.62
CA ASN A 30 -2.10 4.44 -14.62
C ASN A 30 -1.55 4.63 -16.05
N LYS A 31 -1.25 5.88 -16.44
CA LYS A 31 -0.79 6.24 -17.79
C LYS A 31 0.57 5.62 -18.13
N ILE A 32 1.52 5.71 -17.20
CA ILE A 32 2.87 5.16 -17.36
C ILE A 32 2.82 3.64 -17.39
N SER A 33 2.10 3.01 -16.46
CA SER A 33 2.05 1.54 -16.38
C SER A 33 1.46 0.92 -17.62
N ARG A 34 0.41 1.53 -18.18
CA ARG A 34 -0.32 1.06 -19.37
C ARG A 34 0.31 1.48 -20.69
N GLU A 35 1.38 2.28 -20.64
CA GLU A 35 2.08 2.76 -21.85
C GLU A 35 1.11 3.38 -22.86
N GLU A 36 0.21 4.25 -22.39
CA GLU A 36 -0.92 4.80 -23.18
C GLU A 36 -0.47 5.48 -24.47
N ASN A 37 0.79 5.95 -24.53
CA ASN A 37 1.46 6.43 -25.74
C ASN A 37 2.98 6.24 -25.65
N ASP A 38 3.69 6.55 -26.74
CA ASP A 38 5.15 6.43 -26.83
C ASP A 38 5.91 7.27 -25.80
N LEU A 39 5.35 8.42 -25.41
CA LEU A 39 5.94 9.26 -24.36
C LEU A 39 5.90 8.53 -23.01
N PHE A 40 4.76 7.95 -22.62
CA PHE A 40 4.64 7.21 -21.36
C PHE A 40 5.47 5.93 -21.35
N LYS A 41 5.60 5.26 -22.50
CA LYS A 41 6.53 4.14 -22.67
C LYS A 41 7.98 4.56 -22.43
N SER A 42 8.39 5.69 -22.99
CA SER A 42 9.72 6.26 -22.78
C SER A 42 9.96 6.64 -21.30
N ILE A 43 8.98 7.29 -20.66
CA ILE A 43 9.03 7.65 -19.24
C ILE A 43 9.16 6.39 -18.38
N LYS A 44 8.37 5.35 -18.63
CA LYS A 44 8.44 4.07 -17.90
C LYS A 44 9.83 3.46 -17.97
N LEU A 45 10.42 3.42 -19.17
CA LEU A 45 11.78 2.91 -19.37
C LEU A 45 12.81 3.75 -18.61
N HIS A 46 12.69 5.08 -18.66
CA HIS A 46 13.63 5.98 -17.99
C HIS A 46 13.55 5.87 -16.47
N LEU A 47 12.34 5.80 -15.89
CA LEU A 47 12.14 5.59 -14.46
C LEU A 47 12.78 4.27 -14.00
N LYS A 48 12.60 3.18 -14.76
CA LYS A 48 13.27 1.91 -14.46
C LYS A 48 14.78 2.01 -14.49
N GLN A 49 15.35 2.65 -15.52
CA GLN A 49 16.80 2.84 -15.61
C GLN A 49 17.34 3.67 -14.43
N LEU A 50 16.68 4.78 -14.07
CA LEU A 50 17.09 5.59 -12.93
C LEU A 50 16.98 4.82 -11.61
N PHE A 51 15.94 4.00 -11.45
CA PHE A 51 15.77 3.14 -10.29
C PHE A 51 16.87 2.07 -10.20
N GLU A 52 17.16 1.37 -11.31
CA GLU A 52 18.22 0.35 -11.39
C GLU A 52 19.60 0.94 -11.14
N CYS A 53 19.87 2.16 -11.63
CA CYS A 53 21.10 2.90 -11.37
C CYS A 53 21.23 3.44 -9.93
N GLY A 54 20.24 3.19 -9.07
CA GLY A 54 20.32 3.65 -7.68
C GLY A 54 20.11 5.15 -7.49
N LYS A 55 19.51 5.84 -8.46
CA LYS A 55 19.31 7.30 -8.39
C LYS A 55 17.99 7.68 -7.75
N ILE A 56 16.93 6.94 -8.04
CA ILE A 56 15.58 7.27 -7.60
C ILE A 56 14.88 6.07 -6.95
N PHE A 57 13.78 6.37 -6.27
CA PHE A 57 12.69 5.44 -6.00
C PHE A 57 11.36 6.20 -6.06
N CYS A 58 10.26 5.48 -6.27
CA CYS A 58 8.93 6.08 -6.39
C CYS A 58 8.05 5.65 -5.23
N PRO A 59 8.08 6.34 -4.08
CA PRO A 59 7.24 5.99 -2.95
C PRO A 59 5.75 6.13 -3.31
N LEU A 60 4.94 5.32 -2.65
CA LEU A 60 3.50 5.34 -2.80
C LEU A 60 2.87 6.31 -1.79
N SER A 61 1.67 6.78 -2.11
CA SER A 61 0.82 7.46 -1.14
C SER A 61 -0.33 6.54 -0.73
N LYS A 62 -0.88 6.80 0.46
CA LYS A 62 -2.08 6.10 0.95
C LYS A 62 -3.25 6.26 -0.02
N ASP A 63 -3.38 7.42 -0.66
CA ASP A 63 -4.46 7.69 -1.60
C ASP A 63 -4.24 6.95 -2.93
N THR A 64 -3.02 6.91 -3.44
CA THR A 64 -2.66 6.09 -4.61
C THR A 64 -3.02 4.63 -4.38
N PHE A 65 -2.73 4.11 -3.19
CA PHE A 65 -3.07 2.74 -2.82
C PHE A 65 -4.59 2.52 -2.73
N ARG A 66 -5.33 3.44 -2.09
CA ARG A 66 -6.80 3.39 -2.02
C ARG A 66 -7.45 3.40 -3.41
N GLU A 67 -6.96 4.23 -4.32
CA GLU A 67 -7.48 4.27 -5.69
C GLU A 67 -7.19 2.97 -6.45
N LEU A 68 -6.00 2.38 -6.28
CA LEU A 68 -5.68 1.08 -6.87
C LEU A 68 -6.63 -0.02 -6.39
N LEU A 69 -6.99 -0.02 -5.10
CA LEU A 69 -7.93 -0.99 -4.52
C LEU A 69 -9.35 -0.88 -5.08
N LYS A 70 -9.78 0.32 -5.49
CA LYS A 70 -11.09 0.54 -6.12
C LYS A 70 -11.18 -0.05 -7.54
N GLN A 71 -10.04 -0.28 -8.21
CA GLN A 71 -10.01 -0.83 -9.56
C GLN A 71 -10.26 -2.35 -9.56
N ASN A 72 -10.84 -2.86 -10.66
CA ASN A 72 -10.92 -4.31 -10.88
C ASN A 72 -9.50 -4.92 -11.00
N TYR A 73 -9.37 -6.22 -10.75
CA TYR A 73 -8.06 -6.88 -10.69
C TYR A 73 -7.27 -6.76 -12.01
N GLU A 74 -7.90 -7.04 -13.15
CA GLU A 74 -7.24 -6.98 -14.46
C GLU A 74 -6.69 -5.59 -14.80
N SER A 75 -7.41 -4.54 -14.39
CA SER A 75 -7.00 -3.14 -14.61
C SER A 75 -5.91 -2.69 -13.64
N ALA A 76 -5.94 -3.22 -12.41
CA ALA A 76 -5.01 -2.88 -11.34
C ALA A 76 -3.66 -3.60 -11.49
N LYS A 77 -3.68 -4.85 -11.97
CA LYS A 77 -2.49 -5.71 -12.07
C LYS A 77 -1.28 -5.08 -12.78
N PRO A 78 -1.39 -4.52 -14.00
CA PRO A 78 -0.22 -3.92 -14.66
C PRO A 78 0.30 -2.69 -13.92
N VAL A 79 -0.58 -1.98 -13.21
CA VAL A 79 -0.20 -0.80 -12.40
C VAL A 79 0.51 -1.26 -11.13
N SER A 80 -0.02 -2.28 -10.47
CA SER A 80 0.52 -2.82 -9.23
C SER A 80 1.90 -3.45 -9.45
N GLU A 81 2.08 -4.21 -10.53
CA GLU A 81 3.38 -4.78 -10.92
C GLU A 81 4.43 -3.69 -11.19
N PHE A 82 4.04 -2.59 -11.85
CA PHE A 82 4.95 -1.50 -12.08
C PHE A 82 5.30 -0.74 -10.79
N MET A 83 4.30 -0.44 -9.93
CA MET A 83 4.53 0.16 -8.62
C MET A 83 5.51 -0.66 -7.78
N ASP A 84 5.30 -1.97 -7.69
CA ASP A 84 6.18 -2.87 -6.93
C ASP A 84 7.62 -2.86 -7.48
N SER A 85 7.78 -2.71 -8.80
CA SER A 85 9.11 -2.74 -9.44
C SER A 85 10.01 -1.54 -9.12
N ILE A 86 9.46 -0.39 -8.71
CA ILE A 86 10.26 0.84 -8.52
C ILE A 86 10.00 1.58 -7.18
N SER A 87 9.11 1.08 -6.32
CA SER A 87 8.74 1.75 -5.06
C SER A 87 9.44 1.22 -3.81
N PHE A 88 10.12 0.06 -3.89
CA PHE A 88 10.52 -0.74 -2.72
C PHE A 88 9.37 -1.08 -1.75
N SER A 89 8.12 -1.00 -2.22
CA SER A 89 6.92 -1.10 -1.40
C SER A 89 6.93 -0.13 -0.22
N LEU A 90 7.56 1.04 -0.39
CA LEU A 90 7.55 2.11 0.60
C LEU A 90 6.43 3.09 0.31
N CYS A 91 5.80 3.57 1.37
CA CYS A 91 4.76 4.59 1.33
C CYS A 91 5.14 5.75 2.23
N PHE A 92 4.76 6.94 1.81
CA PHE A 92 4.83 8.14 2.64
C PHE A 92 3.82 8.04 3.79
N ARG A 93 4.25 8.37 5.01
CA ARG A 93 3.34 8.51 6.16
C ARG A 93 2.38 9.67 5.93
N SER A 94 1.15 9.53 6.42
CA SER A 94 0.21 10.65 6.38
C SER A 94 0.71 11.83 7.22
N PRO A 95 0.29 13.08 6.91
CA PRO A 95 0.68 14.25 7.69
C PRO A 95 0.39 14.11 9.19
N ASN A 96 -0.71 13.44 9.57
CA ASN A 96 -1.03 13.19 10.98
C ASN A 96 -0.02 12.24 11.62
N GLU A 97 0.38 11.16 10.93
CA GLU A 97 1.41 10.24 11.44
C GLU A 97 2.78 10.91 11.55
N ILE A 98 3.13 11.82 10.64
CA ILE A 98 4.34 12.63 10.75
C ILE A 98 4.27 13.56 11.95
N PHE A 99 3.15 14.27 12.10
CA PHE A 99 2.93 15.20 13.21
C PHE A 99 3.03 14.48 14.57
N ASP A 100 2.39 13.32 14.71
CA ASP A 100 2.46 12.52 15.94
C ASP A 100 3.91 12.14 16.29
N ILE A 101 4.71 11.74 15.29
CA ILE A 101 6.13 11.45 15.47
C ILE A 101 6.93 12.70 15.86
N GLU A 102 6.65 13.85 15.26
CA GLU A 102 7.31 15.11 15.60
C GLU A 102 7.06 15.49 17.07
N ILE A 103 5.84 15.29 17.56
CA ILE A 103 5.50 15.52 18.97
C ILE A 103 6.24 14.54 19.88
N GLU A 104 6.30 13.25 19.53
CA GLU A 104 7.06 12.26 20.29
C GLU A 104 8.56 12.62 20.38
N LEU A 105 9.17 12.99 19.26
CA LEU A 105 10.58 13.40 19.21
C LEU A 105 10.84 14.69 19.98
N LEU A 106 9.91 15.65 19.94
CA LEU A 106 10.00 16.89 20.70
C LEU A 106 9.97 16.62 22.21
N ILE A 107 9.04 15.79 22.68
CA ILE A 107 8.92 15.42 24.09
C ILE A 107 10.19 14.70 24.56
N ALA A 108 10.69 13.74 23.77
CA ALA A 108 11.94 13.04 24.07
C ALA A 108 13.12 14.03 24.16
N GLY A 109 13.20 14.98 23.23
CA GLY A 109 14.24 16.01 23.22
C GLY A 109 14.22 16.92 24.45
N VAL A 110 13.02 17.27 24.95
CA VAL A 110 12.87 18.04 26.19
C VAL A 110 13.33 17.25 27.41
N ILE A 111 13.03 15.94 27.47
CA ILE A 111 13.42 15.07 28.59
C ILE A 111 14.94 14.86 28.62
N ASP A 112 15.53 14.54 27.46
CA ASP A 112 16.93 14.13 27.35
C ASP A 112 17.89 15.32 27.11
N GLY A 113 17.36 16.53 26.92
CA GLY A 113 18.15 17.73 26.60
C GLY A 113 18.83 17.69 25.24
N GLN A 114 18.32 16.86 24.32
CA GLN A 114 18.86 16.62 22.97
C GLN A 114 17.90 17.17 21.91
N ASN A 115 18.43 17.53 20.74
CA ASN A 115 17.59 17.92 19.60
C ASN A 115 17.41 16.73 18.65
N TYR A 116 16.20 16.18 18.61
CA TYR A 116 15.84 15.12 17.68
C TYR A 116 15.24 15.71 16.40
N GLN A 117 15.73 15.24 15.25
CA GLN A 117 15.19 15.61 13.95
C GLN A 117 14.55 14.40 13.28
N LEU A 118 13.48 14.67 12.53
CA LEU A 118 12.78 13.66 11.76
C LEU A 118 13.66 13.26 10.56
N ASN A 119 14.15 12.02 10.58
CA ASN A 119 14.98 11.48 9.50
C ASN A 119 14.12 10.73 8.47
N HIS A 120 14.72 10.27 7.37
CA HIS A 120 14.00 9.55 6.32
C HIS A 120 13.32 8.26 6.78
N THR A 121 13.79 7.61 7.84
CA THR A 121 13.18 6.38 8.38
C THR A 121 11.80 6.63 8.98
N HIS A 122 11.58 7.85 9.46
CA HIS A 122 10.31 8.28 10.02
C HIS A 122 9.34 8.75 8.94
N ILE A 123 9.84 9.18 7.77
CA ILE A 123 9.01 9.68 6.67
C ILE A 123 8.27 8.55 5.95
N TYR A 124 8.90 7.37 5.85
CA TYR A 124 8.37 6.25 5.07
C TYR A 124 7.99 5.06 5.96
N LEU A 125 7.05 4.28 5.47
CA LEU A 125 6.65 3.00 6.05
C LEU A 125 6.57 1.93 4.96
N GLN A 126 6.93 0.70 5.29
CA GLN A 126 6.79 -0.42 4.37
C GLN A 126 5.33 -0.87 4.28
N ILE A 127 4.80 -1.00 3.07
CA ILE A 127 3.52 -1.64 2.78
C ILE A 127 3.82 -3.08 2.35
N SER A 128 3.58 -4.05 3.22
CA SER A 128 3.72 -5.46 2.87
C SER A 128 2.45 -6.02 2.21
N GLY A 129 2.61 -6.80 1.13
CA GLY A 129 1.63 -7.83 0.73
C GLY A 129 0.31 -7.40 0.08
N PHE A 130 0.11 -6.14 -0.29
CA PHE A 130 -1.19 -5.70 -0.84
C PHE A 130 -1.22 -5.39 -2.34
N ILE A 131 -0.07 -5.08 -2.94
CA ILE A 131 -0.04 -4.53 -4.31
C ILE A 131 -0.01 -5.67 -5.34
N SER A 132 0.94 -6.61 -5.23
CA SER A 132 0.99 -7.79 -6.13
C SER A 132 -0.03 -8.89 -5.83
N SER A 133 -0.50 -8.98 -4.58
CA SER A 133 -1.44 -10.01 -4.14
C SER A 133 -2.72 -9.39 -3.63
N LYS A 134 -3.64 -9.04 -4.55
CA LYS A 134 -5.05 -9.36 -4.24
C LYS A 134 -5.05 -10.88 -4.04
N PHE A 135 -4.94 -11.33 -2.79
CA PHE A 135 -5.18 -12.73 -2.46
C PHE A 135 -6.58 -13.04 -2.99
N GLN A 136 -6.67 -13.66 -4.16
CA GLN A 136 -7.87 -14.35 -4.53
C GLN A 136 -7.90 -15.56 -3.60
N LEU A 137 -8.63 -15.44 -2.50
CA LEU A 137 -9.14 -16.60 -1.80
C LEU A 137 -10.03 -17.33 -2.81
N LYS A 138 -9.42 -18.20 -3.62
CA LYS A 138 -10.16 -19.13 -4.47
C LYS A 138 -10.77 -20.14 -3.51
N TYR A 139 -12.02 -19.89 -3.17
CA TYR A 139 -12.78 -20.87 -2.42
C TYR A 139 -12.95 -22.08 -3.32
N ASN A 140 -12.33 -23.19 -2.95
CA ASN A 140 -12.62 -24.45 -3.60
C ASN A 140 -14.04 -24.82 -3.15
N HIS A 141 -15.02 -24.73 -4.04
CA HIS A 141 -16.36 -25.28 -3.82
C HIS A 141 -16.25 -26.81 -3.78
N ASP A 142 -15.51 -27.36 -2.81
CA ASP A 142 -15.70 -28.74 -2.41
C ASP A 142 -16.91 -28.74 -1.46
N PRO A 143 -18.05 -29.31 -1.87
CA PRO A 143 -19.26 -29.38 -1.03
C PRO A 143 -19.04 -30.15 0.28
N ARG A 144 -17.86 -30.76 0.49
CA ARG A 144 -17.48 -31.48 1.71
C ARG A 144 -16.88 -30.60 2.81
N ASN A 145 -16.63 -29.31 2.58
CA ASN A 145 -16.02 -28.43 3.59
C ASN A 145 -17.03 -27.48 4.27
N THR A 146 -18.16 -28.05 4.70
CA THR A 146 -19.29 -27.35 5.36
C THR A 146 -18.90 -26.64 6.66
N GLU A 147 -17.83 -27.08 7.31
CA GLU A 147 -17.36 -26.54 8.59
C GLU A 147 -16.68 -25.16 8.44
N LEU A 148 -15.94 -24.95 7.35
CA LEU A 148 -15.33 -23.65 7.04
C LEU A 148 -16.39 -22.64 6.60
N ASP A 149 -17.34 -23.06 5.77
CA ASP A 149 -18.50 -22.24 5.39
C ASP A 149 -19.33 -21.81 6.60
N ARG A 150 -19.49 -22.72 7.58
CA ARG A 150 -20.19 -22.43 8.84
C ARG A 150 -19.44 -21.37 9.65
N LYS A 151 -18.13 -21.53 9.83
CA LYS A 151 -17.30 -20.59 10.59
C LYS A 151 -17.22 -19.20 9.95
N ILE A 152 -17.20 -19.12 8.61
CA ILE A 152 -17.23 -17.84 7.90
C ILE A 152 -18.57 -17.13 8.14
N ARG A 153 -19.70 -17.84 8.05
CA ARG A 153 -21.03 -17.26 8.35
C ARG A 153 -21.15 -16.81 9.80
N GLU A 154 -20.65 -17.61 10.75
CA GLU A 154 -20.64 -17.26 12.16
C GLU A 154 -19.82 -15.99 12.41
N PHE A 155 -18.62 -15.89 11.80
CA PHE A 155 -17.79 -14.69 11.90
C PHE A 155 -18.49 -13.45 11.32
N SER A 156 -19.07 -13.54 10.12
CA SER A 156 -19.80 -12.44 9.48
C SER A 156 -21.07 -12.02 10.24
N SER A 157 -21.72 -12.95 10.95
CA SER A 157 -22.91 -12.66 11.76
C SER A 157 -22.60 -12.01 13.12
N SER A 158 -21.36 -12.16 13.60
CA SER A 158 -20.94 -11.69 14.93
C SER A 158 -20.28 -10.31 14.94
N THR A 159 -19.96 -9.73 13.77
CA THR A 159 -19.17 -8.49 13.64
C THR A 159 -19.94 -7.24 13.20
N ILE A 160 -21.26 -7.31 13.00
CA ILE A 160 -22.06 -6.13 12.62
C ILE A 160 -23.02 -5.73 13.75
N PRO A 161 -22.76 -4.64 14.50
CA PRO A 161 -23.80 -4.00 15.28
C PRO A 161 -24.87 -3.50 14.30
N LYS A 162 -26.13 -3.85 14.56
CA LYS A 162 -27.29 -3.37 13.79
C LYS A 162 -27.38 -1.84 13.90
N ALA A 163 -26.77 -1.12 12.97
CA ALA A 163 -27.00 0.30 12.73
C ALA A 163 -27.89 0.44 11.49
N ASN A 164 -29.13 0.85 11.76
CA ASN A 164 -30.22 1.30 10.90
C ASN A 164 -30.03 1.20 9.37
N GLN A 165 -30.89 0.38 8.79
CA GLN A 165 -31.22 0.28 7.37
C GLN A 165 -31.57 1.65 6.77
N ALA A 166 -30.66 2.20 5.98
CA ALA A 166 -31.00 3.08 4.85
C ALA A 166 -29.89 3.15 3.78
N ASP A 167 -28.61 2.99 4.12
CA ASP A 167 -27.51 3.22 3.15
C ASP A 167 -26.45 2.09 3.09
N ALA A 168 -26.85 0.83 3.20
CA ALA A 168 -25.95 -0.32 3.15
C ALA A 168 -26.32 -1.32 2.04
N PHE A 169 -26.26 -0.90 0.78
CA PHE A 169 -26.19 -1.82 -0.37
C PHE A 169 -24.76 -1.83 -0.93
N ALA A 170 -23.85 -2.51 -0.23
CA ALA A 170 -22.59 -2.98 -0.80
C ALA A 170 -22.04 -4.14 0.05
N VAL A 171 -22.84 -5.19 0.28
CA VAL A 171 -22.32 -6.44 0.83
C VAL A 171 -22.90 -7.61 0.05
N CYS A 172 -22.01 -8.30 -0.65
CA CYS A 172 -22.09 -9.68 -1.08
C CYS A 172 -23.46 -10.18 -1.56
N CYS A 173 -23.78 -9.89 -2.82
CA CYS A 173 -24.59 -10.78 -3.63
C CYS A 173 -24.05 -10.77 -5.05
N LEU A 174 -23.11 -11.70 -5.32
CA LEU A 174 -23.05 -12.33 -6.63
C LEU A 174 -24.44 -12.94 -6.88
N HIS A 175 -25.23 -12.32 -7.75
CA HIS A 175 -26.20 -13.06 -8.52
C HIS A 175 -25.56 -13.37 -9.87
N SER A 176 -25.40 -14.67 -10.10
CA SER A 176 -25.32 -15.27 -11.42
C SER A 176 -26.45 -14.75 -12.31
N ILE A 177 -26.20 -14.66 -13.62
CA ILE A 177 -26.97 -15.35 -14.67
C ILE A 177 -26.37 -14.91 -16.03
N THR A 178 -25.89 -15.92 -16.76
CA THR A 178 -25.62 -16.07 -18.21
C THR A 178 -25.07 -14.90 -19.02
#